data_AF-A0A6A3IV42-F1
#
_entry.id   AF-A0A6A3IV42-F1
#
_cell.length_a   1.000
_cell.length_b   1.000
_cell.length_c   1.000
_cell.angle_alpha   90.00
_cell.angle_beta   90.00
_cell.angle_gamma   90.00
#
_symmetry.space_group_name_H-M   'P 1'
#
loop_
_entity.id
_entity.type
_entity.pdbx_description
1 polymer ?
#
loop_
_entity_poly.entity_id
_entity_poly.type
_entity_poly.pdbx_seq_one_letter_code
_entity_poly.pdbx_strand_id
1 'polypeptide(L)'
;MSPHYSPTFCVKEATGGWWIVHVFNKLNDPTIPAQTPIPRKDMVFDTMSGSTKFSVIDLIYGFYQILMSEADVPLTAVSTPGGMLWEWLVMLQGLKNTPTTFNRMVSTCSVRIETLHPATLTTSSFTVVSWAA
;
A
#
# COMPACT_ATOMS: atom_id res chain seq x y z
N MET A 1 -15.39 -16.43 -13.13
CA MET A 1 -14.28 -17.14 -12.45
C MET A 1 -13.03 -16.89 -13.23
N SER A 2 -12.00 -16.35 -12.58
CA SER A 2 -10.72 -16.08 -13.22
C SER A 2 -10.07 -17.34 -13.84
N PRO A 3 -9.48 -17.25 -15.05
CA PRO A 3 -8.73 -18.35 -15.66
C PRO A 3 -7.34 -18.58 -15.03
N HIS A 4 -6.91 -17.70 -14.12
CA HIS A 4 -5.61 -17.76 -13.44
C HIS A 4 -5.80 -17.68 -11.93
N TYR A 5 -4.87 -18.26 -11.17
CA TYR A 5 -4.85 -18.11 -9.71
C TYR A 5 -3.43 -18.23 -9.14
N SER A 6 -3.23 -17.62 -7.97
CA SER A 6 -2.01 -17.71 -7.18
C SER A 6 -2.20 -18.63 -5.97
N PRO A 7 -1.24 -19.51 -5.65
CA PRO A 7 -1.33 -20.33 -4.45
C PRO A 7 -1.13 -19.48 -3.19
N THR A 8 -1.82 -19.89 -2.12
CA THR A 8 -1.76 -19.26 -0.79
C THR A 8 -1.21 -20.22 0.24
N PHE A 9 -0.31 -19.73 1.10
CA PHE A 9 0.31 -20.49 2.17
C PHE A 9 0.17 -19.76 3.51
N CYS A 10 0.22 -20.52 4.60
CA CYS A 10 0.28 -19.96 5.96
C CYS A 10 1.70 -20.08 6.50
N VAL A 11 2.27 -18.97 6.95
CA VAL A 11 3.60 -18.91 7.57
C VAL A 11 3.41 -18.56 9.03
N LYS A 12 4.14 -19.24 9.92
CA LYS A 12 4.07 -18.96 11.37
C LYS A 12 4.81 -17.67 11.68
N GLU A 13 4.17 -16.76 12.37
CA GLU A 13 4.78 -15.55 12.89
C GLU A 13 5.67 -15.85 14.10
N ALA A 14 6.75 -15.08 14.29
CA ALA A 14 7.66 -15.23 15.42
C ALA A 14 6.97 -15.06 16.79
N THR A 15 5.93 -14.24 16.88
CA THR A 15 5.16 -13.96 18.10
C THR A 15 4.04 -14.98 18.36
N GLY A 16 3.86 -15.97 17.48
CA GLY A 16 2.89 -17.07 17.65
C GLY A 16 1.63 -16.99 16.78
N GLY A 17 1.47 -15.91 16.00
CA GLY A 17 0.40 -15.76 14.99
C GLY A 17 0.64 -16.52 13.68
N TRP A 18 -0.21 -16.25 12.69
CA TRP A 18 -0.12 -16.79 11.33
C TRP A 18 -0.22 -15.67 10.30
N TRP A 19 0.70 -15.68 9.33
CA TRP A 19 0.66 -14.84 8.15
C TRP A 19 0.12 -15.63 6.97
N ILE A 20 -0.82 -15.02 6.24
CA ILE A 20 -1.25 -15.52 4.95
C ILE A 20 -0.33 -14.91 3.88
N VAL A 21 0.30 -15.76 3.09
CA VAL A 21 1.23 -15.36 2.02
C VAL A 21 0.71 -15.85 0.68
N HIS A 22 0.52 -14.92 -0.25
CA HIS A 22 0.12 -15.21 -1.62
C HIS A 22 1.35 -15.17 -2.53
N VAL A 23 1.49 -16.15 -3.43
CA VAL A 23 2.60 -16.19 -4.39
C VAL A 23 2.18 -15.59 -5.71
N PHE A 24 2.42 -14.29 -5.87
CA PHE A 24 2.09 -13.53 -7.08
C PHE A 24 3.21 -13.49 -8.13
N ASN A 25 4.29 -14.27 -8.00
CA ASN A 25 5.43 -14.21 -8.92
C ASN A 25 5.01 -14.30 -10.41
N LYS A 26 4.16 -15.28 -10.75
CA LYS A 26 3.66 -15.45 -12.14
C LYS A 26 2.81 -14.27 -12.64
N LEU A 27 2.09 -13.60 -11.74
CA LEU A 27 1.31 -12.41 -12.06
C LEU A 27 2.23 -11.19 -12.18
N ASN A 28 3.20 -11.08 -11.27
CA ASN A 28 4.13 -9.96 -11.18
C ASN A 28 5.08 -9.92 -12.37
N ASP A 29 5.64 -11.05 -12.80
CA ASP A 29 6.64 -11.12 -13.89
C ASP A 29 6.22 -10.35 -15.15
N PRO A 30 5.02 -10.61 -15.75
CA PRO A 30 4.55 -9.85 -16.91
C PRO A 30 3.99 -8.46 -16.58
N THR A 31 3.77 -8.13 -15.30
CA THR A 31 3.23 -6.83 -14.90
C THR A 31 4.25 -5.73 -15.16
N ILE A 32 3.82 -4.69 -15.88
CA ILE A 32 4.62 -3.50 -16.16
C ILE A 32 4.81 -2.72 -14.84
N PRO A 33 6.06 -2.41 -14.43
CA PRO A 33 6.31 -1.69 -13.20
C PRO A 33 5.81 -0.26 -13.31
N ALA A 34 4.94 0.14 -12.38
CA ALA A 34 4.54 1.53 -12.21
C ALA A 34 5.67 2.32 -11.55
N GLN A 35 5.86 3.58 -11.97
CA GLN A 35 6.83 4.50 -11.39
C GLN A 35 6.08 5.67 -10.74
N THR A 36 6.31 5.87 -9.45
CA THR A 36 5.90 7.08 -8.72
C THR A 36 7.16 7.63 -8.05
N PRO A 37 7.56 8.88 -8.32
CA PRO A 37 8.71 9.47 -7.66
C PRO A 37 8.48 9.53 -6.15
N ILE A 38 9.35 8.88 -5.38
CA ILE A 38 9.36 8.98 -3.92
C ILE A 38 10.35 10.10 -3.57
N PRO A 39 9.94 11.12 -2.80
CA PRO A 39 10.86 12.17 -2.40
C PRO A 39 12.00 11.59 -1.57
N ARG A 40 13.21 12.13 -1.75
CA ARG A 40 14.35 11.77 -0.90
C ARG A 40 14.06 12.18 0.54
N LYS A 41 14.53 11.40 1.51
CA LYS A 41 14.38 11.69 2.94
C LYS A 41 14.78 13.13 3.29
N ASP A 42 15.86 13.64 2.69
CA ASP A 42 16.41 14.96 2.99
C ASP A 42 15.43 16.06 2.54
N MET A 43 14.79 15.88 1.36
CA MET A 43 13.77 16.81 0.87
C MET A 43 12.54 16.85 1.79
N VAL A 44 12.15 15.70 2.35
CA VAL A 44 11.04 15.63 3.32
C VAL A 44 11.41 16.42 4.59
N PHE A 45 12.63 16.26 5.11
CA PHE A 45 13.09 17.05 6.26
C PHE A 45 13.18 18.55 5.96
N ASP A 46 13.63 18.93 4.76
CA ASP A 46 13.70 20.32 4.33
C ASP A 46 12.30 20.96 4.30
N THR A 47 11.28 20.24 3.79
CA THR A 47 9.89 20.73 3.78
C THR A 47 9.31 20.91 5.17
N MET A 48 9.84 20.21 6.17
CA MET A 48 9.41 20.29 7.55
C MET A 48 10.19 21.34 8.37
N SER A 49 11.24 21.93 7.79
CA SER A 49 12.07 22.92 8.48
C SER A 49 11.25 24.14 8.90
N GLY A 50 11.47 24.62 10.14
CA GLY A 50 10.73 25.74 10.72
C GLY A 50 9.38 25.38 11.35
N SER A 51 8.89 24.15 11.18
CA SER A 51 7.71 23.68 11.92
C SER A 51 8.03 23.44 13.40
N THR A 52 7.12 23.80 14.30
CA THR A 52 7.29 23.61 15.75
C THR A 52 6.46 22.47 16.32
N LYS A 53 5.51 21.94 15.55
CA LYS A 53 4.67 20.80 15.91
C LYS A 53 4.72 19.76 14.79
N PHE A 54 4.69 18.48 15.19
CA PHE A 54 4.73 17.36 14.26
C PHE A 54 3.62 16.38 14.61
N SER A 55 2.99 15.84 13.56
CA SER A 55 1.98 14.80 13.66
C SER A 55 2.40 13.63 12.77
N VAL A 56 2.34 12.42 13.33
CA VAL A 56 2.65 11.18 12.61
C VAL A 56 1.40 10.33 12.54
N ILE A 57 1.06 9.89 11.33
CA ILE A 57 -0.08 8.98 11.10
C ILE A 57 0.50 7.71 10.49
N ASP A 58 0.24 6.59 11.16
CA ASP A 58 0.60 5.27 10.67
C ASP A 58 -0.63 4.59 10.05
N LEU A 59 -0.49 4.09 8.83
CA LEU A 59 -1.54 3.40 8.08
C LEU A 59 -1.35 1.89 8.19
N ILE A 60 -1.65 1.36 9.37
CA ILE A 60 -1.60 -0.09 9.63
C ILE A 60 -2.54 -0.81 8.65
N TYR A 61 -2.02 -1.83 7.96
CA TYR A 61 -2.72 -2.54 6.89
C TYR A 61 -3.22 -1.63 5.74
N GLY A 62 -2.56 -0.49 5.52
CA GLY A 62 -3.00 0.54 4.58
C GLY A 62 -3.21 0.06 3.13
N PHE A 63 -2.51 -0.99 2.69
CA PHE A 63 -2.77 -1.59 1.37
C PHE A 63 -4.19 -2.14 1.25
N TYR A 64 -4.69 -2.80 2.30
CA TYR A 64 -6.02 -3.41 2.32
C TYR A 64 -7.16 -2.38 2.40
N GLN A 65 -6.84 -1.09 2.55
CA GLN A 65 -7.82 0.00 2.52
C GLN A 65 -8.03 0.57 1.12
N ILE A 66 -7.15 0.24 0.16
CA ILE A 66 -7.25 0.70 -1.22
C ILE A 66 -8.09 -0.31 -2.02
N LEU A 67 -9.16 0.15 -2.67
CA LEU A 67 -9.94 -0.70 -3.56
C LEU A 67 -9.13 -1.12 -4.78
N MET A 68 -9.26 -2.39 -5.15
CA MET A 68 -8.71 -2.90 -6.40
C MET A 68 -9.53 -2.35 -7.58
N SER A 69 -8.87 -2.09 -8.71
CA SER A 69 -9.58 -1.79 -9.95
C SER A 69 -10.46 -2.97 -10.33
N GLU A 70 -11.73 -2.73 -10.69
CA GLU A 70 -12.69 -3.81 -11.03
C GLU A 70 -12.17 -4.72 -12.14
N ALA A 71 -11.41 -4.17 -13.10
CA ALA A 71 -10.81 -4.93 -14.18
C ALA A 71 -9.66 -5.86 -13.72
N ASP A 72 -9.01 -5.52 -12.60
CA ASP A 72 -7.87 -6.26 -12.07
C ASP A 72 -8.27 -7.24 -10.96
N VAL A 73 -9.48 -7.14 -10.39
CA VAL A 73 -10.01 -8.07 -9.36
C VAL A 73 -9.84 -9.54 -9.79
N PRO A 74 -10.20 -9.97 -11.02
CA PRO A 74 -10.03 -11.36 -11.42
C PRO A 74 -8.57 -11.81 -11.48
N LEU A 75 -7.62 -10.89 -11.69
CA LEU A 75 -6.18 -11.22 -11.74
C LEU A 75 -5.63 -11.58 -10.35
N THR A 76 -6.31 -11.13 -9.29
CA THR A 76 -5.92 -11.37 -7.91
C THR A 76 -6.45 -12.68 -7.33
N ALA A 77 -7.03 -13.55 -8.16
CA ALA A 77 -7.57 -14.82 -7.70
C ALA A 77 -6.51 -15.66 -6.97
N VAL A 78 -6.88 -16.21 -5.81
CA VAL A 78 -6.03 -17.04 -4.97
C VAL A 78 -6.71 -18.35 -4.60
N SER A 79 -5.93 -19.43 -4.54
CA SER A 79 -6.41 -20.73 -4.05
C SER A 79 -6.09 -20.93 -2.59
N THR A 80 -7.08 -21.35 -1.79
CA THR A 80 -6.86 -21.82 -0.42
C THR A 80 -6.35 -23.26 -0.42
N PRO A 81 -5.73 -23.73 0.69
CA PRO A 81 -5.35 -25.14 0.82
C PRO A 81 -6.50 -26.15 0.64
N GLY A 82 -7.75 -25.71 0.87
CA GLY A 82 -8.96 -26.51 0.64
C GLY A 82 -9.46 -26.53 -0.81
N GLY A 83 -8.73 -25.91 -1.75
CA GLY A 83 -9.06 -25.89 -3.18
C GLY A 83 -10.11 -24.86 -3.60
N MET A 84 -10.57 -24.01 -2.68
CA MET A 84 -11.50 -22.92 -3.01
C MET A 84 -10.75 -21.73 -3.61
N LEU A 85 -11.34 -21.08 -4.62
CA LEU A 85 -10.82 -19.88 -5.25
C LEU A 85 -11.53 -18.64 -4.71
N TRP A 86 -10.75 -17.61 -4.40
CA TRP A 86 -11.23 -16.32 -3.93
C TRP A 86 -10.54 -15.19 -4.68
N GLU A 87 -11.24 -14.10 -4.94
CA GLU A 87 -10.71 -12.89 -5.58
C GLU A 87 -10.69 -11.75 -4.56
N TRP A 88 -9.73 -10.84 -4.68
CA TRP A 88 -9.58 -9.74 -3.75
C TRP A 88 -10.16 -8.44 -4.31
N LEU A 89 -11.03 -7.81 -3.52
CA LEU A 89 -11.64 -6.52 -3.84
C LEU A 89 -10.78 -5.32 -3.41
N VAL A 90 -9.74 -5.58 -2.62
CA VAL A 90 -8.80 -4.58 -2.12
C VAL A 90 -7.39 -4.94 -2.54
N MET A 91 -6.51 -3.95 -2.51
CA MET A 91 -5.11 -4.11 -2.85
C MET A 91 -4.39 -4.97 -1.81
N LEU A 92 -3.45 -5.79 -2.31
CA LEU A 92 -2.80 -6.83 -1.54
C LEU A 92 -1.33 -6.57 -1.42
N GLN A 93 -0.77 -7.05 -0.32
CA GLN A 93 0.67 -7.20 -0.22
C GLN A 93 1.16 -8.25 -1.22
N GLY A 94 2.34 -8.00 -1.81
CA GLY A 94 3.00 -8.93 -2.72
C GLY A 94 2.73 -8.71 -4.21
N LEU A 95 1.81 -7.81 -4.60
CA LEU A 95 1.69 -7.37 -6.00
C LEU A 95 2.77 -6.34 -6.35
N LYS A 96 3.31 -6.41 -7.58
CA LYS A 96 4.44 -5.58 -8.04
C LYS A 96 4.20 -4.08 -7.86
N ASN A 97 2.97 -3.60 -8.12
CA ASN A 97 2.64 -2.17 -8.14
C ASN A 97 1.95 -1.67 -6.85
N THR A 98 1.81 -2.51 -5.82
CA THR A 98 1.16 -2.12 -4.56
C THR A 98 1.85 -0.94 -3.88
N PRO A 99 3.17 -0.96 -3.63
CA PRO A 99 3.84 0.17 -2.96
C PRO A 99 3.73 1.47 -3.76
N THR A 100 3.85 1.38 -5.09
CA THR A 100 3.77 2.54 -5.99
C THR A 100 2.37 3.19 -5.96
N THR A 101 1.32 2.37 -5.96
CA THR A 101 -0.06 2.85 -5.90
C THR A 101 -0.36 3.49 -4.55
N PHE A 102 0.09 2.84 -3.48
CA PHE A 102 -0.04 3.36 -2.12
C PHE A 102 0.65 4.72 -1.96
N ASN A 103 1.89 4.85 -2.43
CA ASN A 103 2.63 6.12 -2.39
C ASN A 103 1.90 7.23 -3.13
N ARG A 104 1.35 6.94 -4.32
CA ARG A 104 0.58 7.92 -5.08
C ARG A 104 -0.67 8.39 -4.34
N MET A 105 -1.36 7.48 -3.66
CA MET A 105 -2.53 7.79 -2.83
C MET A 105 -2.13 8.71 -1.67
N VAL A 106 -1.07 8.37 -0.92
CA VAL A 106 -0.56 9.20 0.18
C VAL A 106 -0.17 10.60 -0.30
N SER A 107 0.61 10.72 -1.38
CA SER A 107 1.00 12.02 -1.93
C SER A 107 -0.20 12.88 -2.34
N THR A 108 -1.24 12.26 -2.91
CA THR A 108 -2.47 12.97 -3.30
C THR A 108 -3.23 13.48 -2.08
N CYS A 109 -3.33 12.67 -1.02
CA CYS A 109 -3.97 13.05 0.24
C CYS A 109 -3.22 14.20 0.93
N SER A 110 -1.89 14.15 0.99
CA SER A 110 -1.07 15.21 1.61
C SER A 110 -1.30 16.57 0.94
N VAL A 111 -1.22 16.65 -0.39
CA VAL A 111 -1.50 17.90 -1.13
C VAL A 111 -2.92 18.40 -0.85
N ARG A 112 -3.90 17.49 -0.80
CA ARG A 112 -5.30 17.87 -0.56
C ARG A 112 -5.52 18.42 0.84
N ILE A 113 -4.87 17.86 1.86
CA ILE A 113 -4.92 18.36 3.24
C ILE A 113 -4.37 19.79 3.32
N GLU A 114 -3.22 20.05 2.69
CA GLU A 114 -2.61 21.39 2.64
C GLU A 114 -3.54 22.42 1.97
N THR A 115 -4.22 22.05 0.87
CA THR A 115 -5.13 22.96 0.16
C THR A 115 -6.42 23.27 0.93
N LEU A 116 -6.92 22.37 1.79
CA LEU A 116 -8.17 22.55 2.53
C LEU A 116 -8.01 23.36 3.82
N HIS A 117 -6.81 23.39 4.41
CA HIS A 117 -6.55 24.07 5.68
C HIS A 117 -5.24 24.87 5.70
N PRO A 118 -5.13 25.95 4.90
CA PRO A 118 -3.89 26.73 4.81
C PRO A 118 -3.51 27.48 6.11
N ALA A 119 -4.49 27.79 6.99
CA ALA A 119 -4.26 28.65 8.17
C ALA A 119 -3.85 27.90 9.45
N THR A 120 -4.10 26.59 9.56
CA THR A 120 -3.82 25.77 10.75
C THR A 120 -2.54 24.93 10.64
N LEU A 121 -1.99 24.82 9.42
CA LEU A 121 -0.83 23.97 9.11
C LEU A 121 0.50 24.73 9.05
N THR A 122 0.50 26.07 9.16
CA THR A 122 1.72 26.90 9.17
C THR A 122 2.66 26.60 10.35
N THR A 123 2.21 25.80 11.34
CA THR A 123 3.02 25.36 12.47
C THR A 123 3.10 23.84 12.64
N SER A 124 2.42 23.04 11.81
CA SER A 124 2.36 21.59 11.94
C SER A 124 2.71 20.85 10.65
N SER A 125 3.80 20.08 10.70
CA SER A 125 4.18 19.16 9.63
C SER A 125 3.55 17.80 9.84
N PHE A 126 2.96 17.24 8.79
CA PHE A 126 2.36 15.90 8.78
C PHE A 126 3.23 14.94 7.97
N THR A 127 3.63 13.82 8.58
CA THR A 127 4.24 12.71 7.86
C THR A 127 3.34 11.49 7.98
N VAL A 128 2.87 10.98 6.84
CA VAL A 128 2.28 9.64 6.76
C VAL A 128 3.44 8.67 6.61
N VAL A 129 3.68 7.88 7.65
CA VAL A 129 4.69 6.84 7.59
C VAL A 129 3.97 5.57 7.17
N SER A 130 4.42 4.97 6.07
CA SER A 130 4.06 3.61 5.72
C SER A 130 5.26 2.73 6.00
N TRP A 131 5.06 1.75 6.87
CA TRP A 131 5.93 0.61 6.92
C TRP A 131 5.77 -0.16 5.61
N ALA A 132 6.68 0.08 4.66
CA ALA A 132 7.03 -0.97 3.72
C ALA A 132 7.73 -2.05 4.54
N ALA A 133 7.18 -3.27 4.49
CA ALA A 133 7.59 -4.47 5.23
C ALA A 133 9.11 -4.64 5.40
#